data_AF-A0A858R8R7-F1
#
_entry.id   AF-A0A858R8R7-F1
#
_cell.length_a   1.000
_cell.length_b   1.000
_cell.length_c   1.000
_cell.angle_alpha   90.00
_cell.angle_beta   90.00
_cell.angle_gamma   90.00
#
_symmetry.space_group_name_H-M   'P 1'
#
loop_
_entity.id
_entity.type
_entity.pdbx_description
1 polymer ?
#
loop_
_entity_poly.entity_id
_entity_poly.type
_entity_poly.pdbx_seq_one_letter_code
_entity_poly.pdbx_strand_id
1 'polypeptide(L)'
;MGERPVLAGLAWLRVTVGVTLGVFCLFLLASYASLLVPADRVAASLRASFATGALGDEDWPDFGDPRGANQYNDCLIGQMTLLRGESRLRDAVTPTVIFNDAPVTLARGGMVVSECRILRILLAEGVPDDFRASLYPYHRYLHGHRVVAAALLGFLTMEEVRAVLKGLAYGLFAALLALGLARAALAGARGEPVPSLALAGIGAVLLGFYGLPFYGMSLSQAPSDIILAGFLLSALFLRLEELRPASRHTLMAGFGCLVAFFEFLVGALPMAVAAIIAVAAIQAGTRKGLREVLAWLVPALAAFLLAFALCFLLKLALAGLLFGDPVWTSFAAKLTERTGGGGFGVGEVADRLEKALFVIIPLENARHRQLALLGAGVMLLGSYLALTLAGRPGSGPRAQLLLASALVVPVWYLLFRNHTALHAPWMVRLLAWDMAIALVLALFALRDVALARLNRRRPAWAG
;
A
#
# COMPACT_ATOMS: atom_id res chain seq x y z
N MET A 1 3.84 1.04 -47.81
CA MET A 1 4.17 1.70 -46.52
C MET A 1 3.53 0.92 -45.37
N GLY A 2 4.03 -0.29 -45.10
CA GLY A 2 3.40 -1.28 -44.22
C GLY A 2 4.32 -1.78 -43.11
N GLU A 3 5.12 -0.87 -42.53
CA GLU A 3 5.94 -1.14 -41.35
C GLU A 3 5.33 -0.43 -40.13
N ARG A 4 5.18 -0.98 -38.93
CA ARG A 4 5.36 -2.33 -38.35
C ARG A 4 4.51 -2.30 -37.05
N PRO A 5 3.31 -2.89 -37.00
CA PRO A 5 2.49 -2.91 -35.78
C PRO A 5 3.22 -3.53 -34.56
N VAL A 6 4.22 -4.37 -34.82
CA VAL A 6 5.09 -4.99 -33.80
C VAL A 6 5.98 -3.96 -33.07
N LEU A 7 6.53 -2.96 -33.76
CA LEU A 7 7.39 -1.96 -33.12
C LEU A 7 6.60 -0.97 -32.26
N ALA A 8 5.37 -0.64 -32.67
CA ALA A 8 4.44 0.12 -31.83
C ALA A 8 4.05 -0.64 -30.55
N GLY A 9 3.97 -1.97 -30.63
CA GLY A 9 3.68 -2.86 -29.50
C GLY A 9 4.75 -2.88 -28.40
N LEU A 10 6.00 -2.51 -28.70
CA LEU A 10 7.11 -2.49 -27.73
C LEU A 10 7.41 -1.10 -27.14
N ALA A 11 6.73 -0.06 -27.60
CA ALA A 11 6.99 1.31 -27.14
C ALA A 11 6.72 1.47 -25.63
N TRP A 12 5.65 0.85 -25.11
CA TRP A 12 5.33 0.88 -23.68
C TRP A 12 6.44 0.22 -22.84
N LEU A 13 7.01 -0.89 -23.32
CA LEU A 13 8.07 -1.62 -22.62
C LEU A 13 9.32 -0.74 -22.46
N ARG A 14 9.74 -0.05 -23.53
CA ARG A 14 10.89 0.87 -23.49
C ARG A 14 10.68 2.00 -22.49
N VAL A 15 9.48 2.60 -22.49
CA VAL A 15 9.12 3.67 -21.54
C VAL A 15 9.15 3.13 -20.11
N THR A 16 8.50 2.00 -19.84
CA THR A 16 8.46 1.39 -18.52
C THR A 16 9.86 1.07 -18.00
N VAL A 17 10.70 0.43 -18.80
CA VAL A 17 12.08 0.09 -18.42
C VAL A 17 12.90 1.35 -18.19
N GLY A 18 12.83 2.34 -19.08
CA GLY A 18 13.57 3.60 -18.93
C GLY A 18 13.19 4.36 -17.66
N VAL A 19 11.88 4.48 -17.38
CA VAL A 19 11.38 5.10 -16.14
C VAL A 19 11.84 4.31 -14.92
N THR A 20 11.74 2.98 -14.96
CA THR A 20 12.13 2.13 -13.84
C THR A 20 13.62 2.25 -13.52
N LEU A 21 14.48 2.21 -14.54
CA LEU A 21 15.93 2.39 -14.35
C LEU A 21 16.24 3.78 -13.78
N GLY A 22 15.64 4.84 -14.34
CA GLY A 22 15.84 6.20 -13.85
C GLY A 22 15.42 6.37 -12.38
N VAL A 23 14.22 5.91 -12.03
CA VAL A 23 13.70 5.99 -10.66
C VAL A 23 14.50 5.10 -9.71
N PHE A 24 14.90 3.90 -10.13
CA PHE A 24 15.76 3.02 -9.33
C PHE A 24 17.13 3.64 -9.05
N CYS A 25 17.76 4.29 -10.03
CA CYS A 25 19.00 5.03 -9.83
C CYS A 25 18.82 6.19 -8.83
N LEU A 26 17.71 6.93 -8.92
CA LEU A 26 17.37 7.97 -7.94
C LEU A 26 17.19 7.39 -6.54
N PHE A 27 16.58 6.20 -6.41
CA PHE A 27 16.44 5.52 -5.13
C PHE A 27 17.79 5.10 -4.55
N LEU A 28 18.68 4.53 -5.36
CA LEU A 28 20.03 4.19 -4.90
C LEU A 28 20.81 5.44 -4.46
N LEU A 29 20.68 6.54 -5.19
CA LEU A 29 21.28 7.81 -4.82
C LEU A 29 20.70 8.34 -3.51
N ALA A 30 19.39 8.29 -3.33
CA ALA A 30 18.72 8.73 -2.11
C ALA A 30 19.09 7.83 -0.90
N SER A 31 19.16 6.52 -1.10
CA SER A 31 19.65 5.57 -0.08
C SER A 31 21.10 5.84 0.29
N TYR A 32 21.97 6.13 -0.67
CA TYR A 32 23.35 6.53 -0.38
C TYR A 32 23.41 7.87 0.36
N ALA A 33 22.65 8.87 -0.09
CA ALA A 33 22.57 10.18 0.55
C ALA A 33 22.04 10.09 2.00
N SER A 34 21.13 9.15 2.28
CA SER A 34 20.63 8.91 3.64
C SER A 34 21.73 8.53 4.63
N LEU A 35 22.83 7.91 4.16
CA LEU A 35 24.01 7.58 4.98
C LEU A 35 24.84 8.81 5.35
N LEU A 36 24.66 9.92 4.63
CA LEU A 36 25.33 11.19 4.90
C LEU A 36 24.66 11.96 6.03
N VAL A 37 23.43 11.60 6.43
CA VAL A 37 22.81 12.15 7.63
C VAL A 37 23.67 11.75 8.84
N PRO A 38 24.06 12.69 9.73
CA PRO A 38 24.87 12.36 10.90
C PRO A 38 24.17 11.36 11.84
N ALA A 39 24.82 10.23 12.11
CA ALA A 39 24.23 9.15 12.93
C ALA A 39 23.96 9.57 14.37
N ASP A 40 24.78 10.47 14.91
CA ASP A 40 24.64 11.09 16.22
C ASP A 40 23.34 11.89 16.35
N ARG A 41 22.94 12.62 15.29
CA ARG A 41 21.65 13.34 15.27
C ARG A 41 20.48 12.38 15.29
N VAL A 42 20.50 11.37 14.42
CA VAL A 42 19.45 10.34 14.39
C VAL A 42 19.37 9.62 15.75
N ALA A 43 20.52 9.24 16.32
CA ALA A 43 20.58 8.60 17.63
C ALA A 43 20.05 9.50 18.74
N ALA A 44 20.36 10.80 18.71
CA ALA A 44 19.83 11.77 19.66
C ALA A 44 18.29 11.87 19.58
N SER A 45 17.72 11.99 18.38
CA SER A 45 16.27 12.01 18.15
C SER A 45 15.58 10.74 18.65
N LEU A 46 16.18 9.56 18.41
CA LEU A 46 15.64 8.30 18.89
C LEU A 46 15.75 8.15 20.42
N ARG A 47 16.87 8.55 21.03
CA ARG A 47 17.00 8.59 22.51
C ARG A 47 15.97 9.51 23.14
N ALA A 48 15.78 10.71 22.58
CA ALA A 48 14.75 11.63 23.03
C ALA A 48 13.35 11.00 22.94
N SER A 49 13.06 10.27 21.87
CA SER A 49 11.78 9.58 21.69
C SER A 49 11.54 8.47 22.72
N PHE A 50 12.58 7.73 23.12
CA PHE A 50 12.47 6.78 24.24
C PHE A 50 12.32 7.47 25.60
N ALA A 51 12.90 8.66 25.77
CA ALA A 51 12.83 9.42 27.01
C ALA A 51 11.45 10.07 27.21
N THR A 52 10.81 10.54 26.14
CA THR A 52 9.45 11.10 26.19
C THR A 52 8.35 10.04 26.20
N GLY A 53 8.72 8.77 26.00
CA GLY A 53 7.75 7.68 25.88
C GLY A 53 7.09 7.59 24.50
N ALA A 54 7.52 8.37 23.51
CA ALA A 54 7.08 8.22 22.13
C ALA A 54 7.51 6.87 21.51
N LEU A 55 8.61 6.30 21.97
CA LEU A 55 8.99 4.90 21.74
C LEU A 55 9.00 4.13 23.06
N GLY A 56 8.44 2.92 23.04
CA GLY A 56 8.48 1.97 24.16
C GLY A 56 9.37 0.77 23.86
N ASP A 57 9.55 -0.11 24.85
CA ASP A 57 10.26 -1.38 24.65
C ASP A 57 9.40 -2.44 23.95
N GLU A 58 8.09 -2.24 23.87
CA GLU A 58 7.15 -3.18 23.27
C GLU A 58 6.99 -2.97 21.77
N ASP A 59 7.10 -4.04 21.01
CA ASP A 59 6.91 -4.02 19.55
C ASP A 59 5.45 -3.79 19.14
N TRP A 60 4.52 -4.27 19.96
CA TRP A 60 3.08 -4.32 19.72
C TRP A 60 2.32 -3.80 20.95
N PRO A 61 2.36 -2.48 21.21
CA PRO A 61 1.60 -1.92 22.32
C PRO A 61 0.10 -2.05 22.07
N ASP A 62 -0.69 -1.90 23.14
CA ASP A 62 -2.15 -2.02 23.08
C ASP A 62 -2.79 -1.04 22.09
N PHE A 63 -3.91 -1.46 21.51
CA PHE A 63 -4.67 -0.61 20.60
C PHE A 63 -5.30 0.56 21.35
N GLY A 64 -4.97 1.78 20.94
CA GLY A 64 -5.33 3.02 21.64
C GLY A 64 -4.12 3.73 22.24
N ASP A 65 -2.97 3.05 22.29
CA ASP A 65 -1.73 3.68 22.69
C ASP A 65 -1.31 4.80 21.71
N PRO A 66 -0.93 5.99 22.21
CA PRO A 66 -0.52 7.10 21.36
C PRO A 66 0.74 6.81 20.52
N ARG A 67 1.51 5.76 20.86
CA ARG A 67 2.68 5.30 20.09
C ARG A 67 2.31 4.54 18.82
N GLY A 68 1.04 4.13 18.67
CA GLY A 68 0.55 3.33 17.55
C GLY A 68 0.80 1.83 17.71
N ALA A 69 0.06 1.00 16.98
CA ALA A 69 -0.03 -0.45 17.24
C ALA A 69 1.07 -1.31 16.57
N ASN A 70 2.06 -0.70 15.92
CA ASN A 70 3.16 -1.41 15.26
C ASN A 70 4.46 -0.62 15.41
N GLN A 71 5.12 -0.76 16.57
CA GLN A 71 6.43 -0.16 16.79
C GLN A 71 7.56 -1.03 16.25
N TYR A 72 7.32 -2.35 16.08
CA TYR A 72 8.29 -3.31 15.53
C TYR A 72 9.01 -2.74 14.30
N ASN A 73 8.26 -2.33 13.27
CA ASN A 73 8.85 -1.83 12.03
C ASN A 73 9.52 -0.46 12.21
N ASP A 74 8.99 0.42 13.06
CA ASP A 74 9.58 1.73 13.31
C ASP A 74 10.95 1.59 13.98
N CYS A 75 11.04 0.71 14.97
CA CYS A 75 12.28 0.39 15.67
C CYS A 75 13.29 -0.33 14.75
N LEU A 76 12.81 -1.27 13.92
CA LEU A 76 13.62 -1.93 12.91
C LEU A 76 14.18 -0.94 11.88
N ILE A 77 13.37 0.02 11.40
CA ILE A 77 13.83 1.10 10.51
C ILE A 77 14.81 2.04 11.23
N GLY A 78 14.61 2.30 12.52
CA GLY A 78 15.57 2.98 13.37
C GLY A 78 16.94 2.29 13.38
N GLN A 79 16.96 0.97 13.57
CA GLN A 79 18.19 0.17 13.48
C GLN A 79 18.86 0.30 12.11
N MET A 80 18.08 0.17 11.01
CA MET A 80 18.60 0.33 9.64
C MET A 80 19.27 1.69 9.44
N THR A 81 18.77 2.73 10.11
CA THR A 81 19.29 4.10 9.97
C THR A 81 20.58 4.30 10.76
N LEU A 82 20.73 3.63 11.90
CA LEU A 82 21.90 3.76 12.79
C LEU A 82 23.04 2.81 12.41
N LEU A 83 22.74 1.56 12.11
CA LEU A 83 23.73 0.54 11.83
C LEU A 83 24.40 0.82 10.48
N ARG A 84 25.72 0.88 10.52
CA ARG A 84 26.59 1.09 9.36
C ARG A 84 27.60 -0.06 9.32
N GLY A 85 27.68 -0.72 8.18
CA GLY A 85 28.70 -1.71 7.90
C GLY A 85 30.00 -1.05 7.46
N GLU A 86 30.93 -1.88 6.99
CA GLU A 86 32.25 -1.43 6.51
C GLU A 86 32.18 -0.67 5.18
N SER A 87 31.11 -0.87 4.40
CA SER A 87 30.96 -0.29 3.06
C SER A 87 29.64 0.47 2.93
N ARG A 88 29.76 1.78 2.68
CA ARG A 88 28.59 2.65 2.40
C ARG A 88 27.78 2.20 1.20
N LEU A 89 28.45 1.66 0.17
CA LEU A 89 27.74 1.14 -1.00
C LEU A 89 26.90 -0.09 -0.64
N ARG A 90 27.48 -1.01 0.16
CA ARG A 90 26.74 -2.18 0.67
C ARG A 90 25.56 -1.75 1.53
N ASP A 91 25.75 -0.78 2.41
CA ASP A 91 24.68 -0.26 3.28
C ASP A 91 23.60 0.47 2.49
N ALA A 92 23.96 1.23 1.45
CA ALA A 92 22.99 1.95 0.61
C ALA A 92 22.09 0.98 -0.15
N VAL A 93 22.65 -0.16 -0.58
CA VAL A 93 21.89 -1.23 -1.23
C VAL A 93 21.11 -2.00 -0.19
N THR A 94 21.73 -2.41 0.91
CA THR A 94 21.11 -3.27 1.93
C THR A 94 21.45 -2.76 3.32
N PRO A 95 20.48 -2.21 4.07
CA PRO A 95 20.72 -1.85 5.46
C PRO A 95 21.00 -3.08 6.31
N THR A 96 21.84 -2.90 7.34
CA THR A 96 22.07 -3.92 8.36
C THR A 96 21.06 -3.74 9.50
N VAL A 97 20.56 -4.84 10.04
CA VAL A 97 19.73 -4.89 11.25
C VAL A 97 20.26 -5.94 12.20
N ILE A 98 19.88 -5.86 13.48
CA ILE A 98 20.06 -6.97 14.42
C ILE A 98 18.75 -7.74 14.38
N PHE A 99 18.72 -8.84 13.63
CA PHE A 99 17.46 -9.49 13.30
C PHE A 99 17.08 -10.49 14.39
N ASN A 100 15.94 -10.27 15.05
CA ASN A 100 15.40 -11.19 16.04
C ASN A 100 14.29 -12.08 15.42
N ASP A 101 14.68 -12.92 14.46
CA ASP A 101 13.80 -13.90 13.82
C ASP A 101 14.56 -15.23 13.67
N ALA A 102 13.82 -16.32 13.49
CA ALA A 102 14.41 -17.64 13.29
C ALA A 102 15.44 -17.63 12.13
N PRO A 103 16.60 -18.28 12.30
CA PRO A 103 16.92 -19.24 13.36
C PRO A 103 17.57 -18.64 14.62
N VAL A 104 17.84 -17.33 14.65
CA VAL A 104 18.57 -16.70 15.77
C VAL A 104 17.60 -15.86 16.59
N THR A 105 16.85 -16.54 17.48
CA THR A 105 16.04 -15.83 18.47
C THR A 105 16.96 -15.27 19.55
N LEU A 106 17.07 -13.95 19.62
CA LEU A 106 17.81 -13.27 20.66
C LEU A 106 17.03 -13.34 21.96
N ALA A 107 17.62 -14.00 22.96
CA ALA A 107 17.07 -14.10 24.30
C ALA A 107 18.08 -13.59 25.34
N ARG A 108 17.64 -12.68 26.22
CA ARG A 108 18.45 -12.17 27.34
C ARG A 108 17.69 -12.39 28.63
N GLY A 109 18.27 -13.17 29.55
CA GLY A 109 17.55 -13.59 30.76
C GLY A 109 16.35 -14.51 30.48
N GLY A 110 16.41 -15.33 29.43
CA GLY A 110 15.34 -16.27 29.07
C GLY A 110 14.14 -15.67 28.34
N MET A 111 14.14 -14.37 28.06
CA MET A 111 13.07 -13.69 27.32
C MET A 111 13.55 -13.22 25.95
N VAL A 112 12.70 -13.39 24.94
CA VAL A 112 12.91 -12.85 23.58
C VAL A 112 12.99 -11.33 23.65
N VAL A 113 13.99 -10.75 23.00
CA VAL A 113 14.22 -9.29 23.02
C VAL A 113 13.48 -8.63 21.86
N SER A 114 12.43 -7.85 22.14
CA SER A 114 11.71 -7.06 21.12
C SER A 114 12.63 -6.15 20.29
N GLU A 115 12.25 -5.86 19.05
CA GLU A 115 13.03 -4.99 18.14
C GLU A 115 13.20 -3.57 18.70
N CYS A 116 12.19 -3.06 19.42
CA CYS A 116 12.32 -1.78 20.10
C CYS A 116 13.29 -1.81 21.26
N ARG A 117 13.33 -2.91 22.02
CA ARG A 117 14.33 -3.09 23.08
C ARG A 117 15.73 -3.25 22.50
N ILE A 118 15.89 -3.94 21.37
CA ILE A 118 17.15 -4.01 20.61
C ILE A 118 17.63 -2.61 20.23
N LEU A 119 16.74 -1.77 19.68
CA LEU A 119 17.08 -0.39 19.33
C LEU A 119 17.49 0.43 20.56
N ARG A 120 16.80 0.28 21.69
CA ARG A 120 17.16 0.98 22.94
C ARG A 120 18.55 0.56 23.43
N ILE A 121 18.85 -0.74 23.43
CA ILE A 121 20.18 -1.27 23.79
C ILE A 121 21.24 -0.71 22.84
N LEU A 122 20.97 -0.72 21.53
CA LEU A 122 21.87 -0.18 20.51
C LEU A 122 22.22 1.30 20.77
N LEU A 123 21.23 2.10 21.18
CA LEU A 123 21.43 3.51 21.48
C LEU A 123 22.22 3.76 22.78
N ALA A 124 22.16 2.82 23.73
CA ALA A 124 22.81 2.94 25.04
C ALA A 124 24.24 2.38 25.03
N GLU A 125 24.43 1.20 24.43
CA GLU A 125 25.64 0.38 24.57
C GLU A 125 26.43 0.25 23.25
N GLY A 126 25.87 0.70 22.12
CA GLY A 126 26.36 0.30 20.80
C GLY A 126 25.92 -1.13 20.47
N VAL A 127 26.60 -1.84 19.56
CA VAL A 127 26.28 -3.25 19.25
C VAL A 127 26.95 -4.16 20.28
N PRO A 128 26.20 -4.82 21.18
CA PRO A 128 26.77 -5.75 22.15
C PRO A 128 27.38 -6.98 21.46
N ASP A 129 28.37 -7.61 22.09
CA ASP A 129 29.07 -8.76 21.49
C ASP A 129 28.13 -9.96 21.25
N ASP A 130 27.16 -10.20 22.12
CA ASP A 130 26.13 -11.24 21.96
C ASP A 130 25.16 -10.97 20.81
N PHE A 131 25.05 -9.72 20.34
CA PHE A 131 24.20 -9.35 19.20
C PHE A 131 24.94 -9.43 17.86
N ARG A 132 26.28 -9.51 17.85
CA ARG A 132 27.08 -9.49 16.62
C ARG A 132 26.75 -10.66 15.68
N ALA A 133 26.42 -11.83 16.24
CA ALA A 133 26.03 -13.00 15.46
C ALA A 133 24.65 -12.83 14.76
N SER A 134 23.82 -11.89 15.23
CA SER A 134 22.51 -11.58 14.66
C SER A 134 22.52 -10.40 13.69
N LEU A 135 23.69 -9.83 13.40
CA LEU A 135 23.82 -8.80 12.36
C LEU A 135 23.47 -9.40 11.00
N TYR A 136 22.43 -8.85 10.39
CA TYR A 136 21.87 -9.36 9.15
C TYR A 136 21.76 -8.24 8.12
N PRO A 137 22.43 -8.36 6.97
CA PRO A 137 22.17 -7.53 5.82
C PRO A 137 20.76 -7.81 5.29
N TYR A 138 19.84 -6.89 5.51
CA TYR A 138 18.42 -7.13 5.28
C TYR A 138 18.03 -6.99 3.80
N HIS A 139 18.25 -8.01 2.98
CA HIS A 139 18.07 -7.90 1.51
C HIS A 139 16.61 -7.96 1.01
N ARG A 140 15.64 -8.22 1.89
CA ARG A 140 14.27 -8.63 1.50
C ARG A 140 13.46 -7.52 0.80
N TYR A 141 13.83 -6.26 0.99
CA TYR A 141 13.08 -5.09 0.50
C TYR A 141 14.01 -4.03 -0.10
N LEU A 142 13.44 -3.00 -0.73
CA LEU A 142 14.18 -1.84 -1.22
C LEU A 142 14.46 -0.79 -0.12
N HIS A 143 13.71 -0.81 0.98
CA HIS A 143 13.92 0.03 2.17
C HIS A 143 13.79 1.54 1.97
N GLY A 144 12.85 1.98 1.13
CA GLY A 144 12.57 3.41 0.97
C GLY A 144 12.17 4.12 2.28
N HIS A 145 11.56 3.38 3.21
CA HIS A 145 11.24 3.86 4.55
C HIS A 145 12.47 4.35 5.32
N ARG A 146 13.64 3.71 5.16
CA ARG A 146 14.89 4.13 5.79
C ARG A 146 15.34 5.50 5.27
N VAL A 147 15.17 5.76 3.98
CA VAL A 147 15.55 7.05 3.39
C VAL A 147 14.71 8.18 3.99
N VAL A 148 13.40 7.98 4.09
CA VAL A 148 12.48 8.93 4.71
C VAL A 148 12.80 9.09 6.20
N ALA A 149 13.00 7.98 6.92
CA ALA A 149 13.32 8.00 8.34
C ALA A 149 14.64 8.73 8.63
N ALA A 150 15.72 8.43 7.88
CA ALA A 150 17.00 9.10 8.02
C ALA A 150 16.89 10.61 7.79
N ALA A 151 16.20 11.02 6.72
CA ALA A 151 16.01 12.42 6.39
C ALA A 151 15.24 13.16 7.48
N LEU A 152 14.13 12.59 7.97
CA LEU A 152 13.28 13.24 8.96
C LEU A 152 13.87 13.19 10.37
N LEU A 153 14.38 12.04 10.82
CA LEU A 153 14.98 11.87 12.16
C LEU A 153 16.28 12.67 12.34
N GLY A 154 16.90 13.12 11.24
CA GLY A 154 18.02 14.05 11.29
C GLY A 154 17.66 15.45 11.81
N PHE A 155 16.36 15.78 11.86
CA PHE A 155 15.83 17.09 12.29
C PHE A 155 14.68 17.00 13.29
N LEU A 156 13.99 15.86 13.36
CA LEU A 156 12.76 15.66 14.13
C LEU A 156 12.90 14.46 15.06
N THR A 157 12.17 14.47 16.16
CA THR A 157 11.93 13.30 17.02
C THR A 157 10.99 12.30 16.33
N MET A 158 10.96 11.04 16.80
CA MET A 158 10.05 10.03 16.24
C MET A 158 8.58 10.44 16.36
N GLU A 159 8.21 11.11 17.46
CA GLU A 159 6.85 11.63 17.66
C GLU A 159 6.46 12.63 16.56
N GLU A 160 7.33 13.59 16.26
CA GLU A 160 7.12 14.58 15.20
C GLU A 160 7.10 13.93 13.82
N VAL A 161 8.00 12.97 13.54
CA VAL A 161 8.00 12.23 12.28
C VAL A 161 6.68 11.47 12.08
N ARG A 162 6.23 10.77 13.12
CA ARG A 162 4.94 10.06 13.14
C ARG A 162 3.77 11.02 12.94
N ALA A 163 3.78 12.18 13.58
CA ALA A 163 2.74 13.20 13.42
C ALA A 163 2.71 13.76 11.99
N VAL A 164 3.87 14.04 11.38
CA VAL A 164 3.98 14.51 9.99
C VAL A 164 3.43 13.45 9.03
N LEU A 165 3.85 12.20 9.15
CA LEU A 165 3.41 11.12 8.27
C LEU A 165 1.90 10.86 8.42
N LYS A 166 1.39 10.83 9.65
CA LYS A 166 -0.04 10.70 9.93
C LYS A 166 -0.82 11.86 9.35
N GLY A 167 -0.37 13.09 9.60
CA GLY A 167 -0.98 14.31 9.07
C GLY A 167 -1.03 14.33 7.54
N LEU A 168 0.04 13.90 6.87
CA LEU A 168 0.08 13.78 5.41
C LEU A 168 -0.89 12.73 4.88
N ALA A 169 -0.92 11.53 5.49
CA ALA A 169 -1.84 10.48 5.09
C ALA A 169 -3.31 10.92 5.24
N TYR A 170 -3.69 11.45 6.40
CA TYR A 170 -5.03 12.01 6.63
C TYR A 170 -5.34 13.16 5.69
N GLY A 171 -4.41 14.10 5.54
CA GLY A 171 -4.57 15.28 4.69
C GLY A 171 -4.84 14.93 3.23
N LEU A 172 -4.14 13.93 2.68
CA LEU A 172 -4.31 13.50 1.30
C LEU A 172 -5.65 12.79 1.06
N PHE A 173 -6.08 11.90 1.96
CA PHE A 173 -7.41 11.28 1.83
C PHE A 173 -8.55 12.27 2.10
N ALA A 174 -8.37 13.22 3.01
CA ALA A 174 -9.31 14.33 3.22
C ALA A 174 -9.38 15.26 2.01
N ALA A 175 -8.25 15.55 1.37
CA ALA A 175 -8.22 16.29 0.12
C ALA A 175 -8.93 15.52 -1.01
N LEU A 176 -8.73 14.20 -1.11
CA LEU A 176 -9.45 13.36 -2.08
C LEU A 176 -10.98 13.45 -1.89
N LEU A 177 -11.45 13.35 -0.64
CA LEU A 177 -12.86 13.53 -0.29
C LEU A 177 -13.36 14.94 -0.64
N ALA A 178 -12.74 15.98 -0.08
CA ALA A 178 -13.19 17.36 -0.22
C ALA A 178 -13.15 17.86 -1.67
N LEU A 179 -12.03 17.63 -2.37
CA LEU A 179 -11.88 18.03 -3.77
C LEU A 179 -12.75 17.18 -4.70
N GLY A 180 -12.96 15.90 -4.36
CA GLY A 180 -13.90 15.03 -5.07
C GLY A 180 -15.34 15.54 -4.99
N LEU A 181 -15.80 15.91 -3.79
CA LEU A 181 -17.12 16.53 -3.56
C LEU A 181 -17.24 17.89 -4.26
N ALA A 182 -16.24 18.76 -4.13
CA ALA A 182 -16.23 20.07 -4.77
C ALA A 182 -16.32 19.94 -6.29
N ARG A 183 -15.52 19.04 -6.89
CA ARG A 183 -15.55 18.78 -8.32
C ARG A 183 -16.88 18.16 -8.77
N ALA A 184 -17.47 17.27 -7.98
CA ALA A 184 -18.79 16.72 -8.25
C ALA A 184 -19.87 17.82 -8.24
N ALA A 185 -19.85 18.73 -7.27
CA ALA A 185 -20.78 19.85 -7.19
C ALA A 185 -20.64 20.78 -8.41
N LEU A 186 -19.42 21.11 -8.82
CA LEU A 186 -19.15 21.91 -10.02
C LEU A 186 -19.56 21.19 -11.32
N ALA A 187 -19.33 19.88 -11.39
CA ALA A 187 -19.72 19.06 -12.54
C ALA A 187 -21.24 18.92 -12.64
N GLY A 188 -21.99 18.93 -11.54
CA GLY A 188 -23.45 18.88 -11.55
C GLY A 188 -24.11 19.97 -12.40
N ALA A 189 -23.42 21.09 -12.64
CA ALA A 189 -23.88 22.17 -13.52
C ALA A 189 -23.53 21.97 -15.01
N ARG A 190 -22.55 21.11 -15.36
CA ARG A 190 -21.93 21.05 -16.71
C ARG A 190 -21.51 19.67 -17.23
N GLY A 191 -21.63 18.58 -16.46
CA GLY A 191 -21.06 17.26 -16.79
C GLY A 191 -21.52 16.11 -15.88
N GLU A 192 -20.79 14.98 -15.89
CA GLU A 192 -21.11 13.81 -15.07
C GLU A 192 -20.43 13.89 -13.69
N PRO A 193 -21.17 14.11 -12.57
CA PRO A 193 -20.57 14.25 -11.24
C PRO A 193 -20.09 12.92 -10.64
N VAL A 194 -20.58 11.79 -11.17
CA VAL A 194 -20.48 10.47 -10.54
C VAL A 194 -19.04 9.96 -10.39
N PRO A 195 -18.12 10.10 -11.37
CA PRO A 195 -16.73 9.69 -11.17
C PRO A 195 -16.04 10.41 -10.01
N SER A 196 -16.32 11.71 -9.83
CA SER A 196 -15.77 12.50 -8.71
C SER A 196 -16.41 12.10 -7.38
N LEU A 197 -17.72 11.82 -7.35
CA LEU A 197 -18.38 11.26 -6.16
C LEU A 197 -17.86 9.86 -5.81
N ALA A 198 -17.54 9.02 -6.80
CA ALA A 198 -16.97 7.70 -6.57
C ALA A 198 -15.59 7.78 -5.90
N LEU A 199 -14.70 8.63 -6.42
CA LEU A 199 -13.39 8.87 -5.80
C LEU A 199 -13.51 9.53 -4.42
N ALA A 200 -14.45 10.45 -4.23
CA ALA A 200 -14.75 11.03 -2.93
C ALA A 200 -15.23 9.95 -1.93
N GLY A 201 -16.10 9.04 -2.38
CA GLY A 201 -16.57 7.90 -1.59
C GLY A 201 -15.44 6.96 -1.18
N ILE A 202 -14.50 6.67 -2.08
CA ILE A 202 -13.27 5.93 -1.73
C ILE A 202 -12.48 6.68 -0.65
N GLY A 203 -12.27 7.99 -0.81
CA GLY A 203 -11.60 8.81 0.19
C GLY A 203 -12.28 8.77 1.56
N ALA A 204 -13.61 8.87 1.60
CA ALA A 204 -14.40 8.80 2.84
C ALA A 204 -14.25 7.43 3.54
N VAL A 205 -14.35 6.33 2.79
CA VAL A 205 -14.20 4.99 3.35
C VAL A 205 -12.79 4.75 3.86
N LEU A 206 -11.76 5.14 3.10
CA LEU A 206 -10.38 4.96 3.53
C LEU A 206 -10.04 5.83 4.76
N LEU A 207 -10.57 7.05 4.85
CA LEU A 207 -10.45 7.88 6.05
C LEU A 207 -11.06 7.22 7.29
N GLY A 208 -12.24 6.62 7.15
CA GLY A 208 -12.97 6.05 8.28
C GLY A 208 -12.50 4.66 8.70
N PHE A 209 -12.04 3.84 7.75
CA PHE A 209 -11.94 2.39 7.94
C PHE A 209 -10.57 1.79 7.56
N TYR A 210 -9.63 2.55 7.00
CA TYR A 210 -8.33 2.00 6.56
C TYR A 210 -7.31 1.78 7.68
N GLY A 211 -7.70 2.01 8.95
CA GLY A 211 -6.80 1.87 10.09
C GLY A 211 -5.75 2.98 10.20
N LEU A 212 -6.00 4.16 9.60
CA LEU A 212 -5.12 5.33 9.69
C LEU A 212 -4.79 5.78 11.13
N PRO A 213 -5.69 5.69 12.14
CA PRO A 213 -5.32 6.01 13.52
C PRO A 213 -4.13 5.19 14.04
N PHE A 214 -4.04 3.93 13.62
CA PHE A 214 -3.07 2.94 14.09
C PHE A 214 -1.81 2.87 13.21
N TYR A 215 -2.00 2.85 11.88
CA TYR A 215 -0.91 2.62 10.92
C TYR A 215 -0.46 3.86 10.17
N GLY A 216 -1.27 4.92 10.13
CA GLY A 216 -0.93 6.16 9.45
C GLY A 216 0.27 6.89 10.05
N MET A 217 0.70 6.49 11.26
CA MET A 217 1.93 7.00 11.88
C MET A 217 3.16 6.12 11.66
N SER A 218 3.01 4.84 11.33
CA SER A 218 4.18 3.97 11.21
C SER A 218 5.00 4.32 9.98
N LEU A 219 6.32 4.30 10.16
CA LEU A 219 7.31 4.51 9.11
C LEU A 219 7.18 3.50 7.97
N SER A 220 6.62 2.31 8.21
CA SER A 220 6.49 1.25 7.20
C SER A 220 5.17 1.23 6.42
N GLN A 221 4.12 1.89 6.90
CA GLN A 221 2.80 1.90 6.25
C GLN A 221 2.44 3.27 5.71
N ALA A 222 2.72 4.33 6.46
CA ALA A 222 2.31 5.69 6.09
C ALA A 222 2.84 6.13 4.72
N PRO A 223 4.11 5.88 4.34
CA PRO A 223 4.59 6.24 3.00
C PRO A 223 3.82 5.54 1.87
N SER A 224 3.49 4.26 2.04
CA SER A 224 2.69 3.50 1.07
C SER A 224 1.27 4.05 0.96
N ASP A 225 0.67 4.46 2.10
CA ASP A 225 -0.66 5.07 2.15
C ASP A 225 -0.68 6.44 1.46
N ILE A 226 0.36 7.25 1.67
CA ILE A 226 0.57 8.54 0.99
C ILE A 226 0.67 8.34 -0.53
N ILE A 227 1.38 7.31 -0.98
CA ILE A 227 1.52 6.98 -2.41
C ILE A 227 0.19 6.56 -3.01
N LEU A 228 -0.58 5.71 -2.32
CA LEU A 228 -1.93 5.32 -2.75
C LEU A 228 -2.86 6.53 -2.84
N ALA A 229 -2.88 7.37 -1.80
CA ALA A 229 -3.70 8.59 -1.75
C ALA A 229 -3.32 9.56 -2.88
N GLY A 230 -2.01 9.76 -3.11
CA GLY A 230 -1.50 10.58 -4.20
C GLY A 230 -1.92 10.08 -5.58
N PHE A 231 -1.89 8.76 -5.80
CA PHE A 231 -2.39 8.15 -7.04
C PHE A 231 -3.89 8.41 -7.23
N LEU A 232 -4.72 8.15 -6.22
CA LEU A 232 -6.17 8.37 -6.30
C LEU A 232 -6.51 9.85 -6.50
N LEU A 233 -5.77 10.75 -5.84
CA LEU A 233 -5.90 12.19 -6.03
C LEU A 233 -5.51 12.61 -7.45
N SER A 234 -4.45 12.05 -8.01
CA SER A 234 -4.08 12.31 -9.40
C SER A 234 -5.17 11.86 -10.38
N ALA A 235 -5.85 10.74 -10.10
CA ALA A 235 -6.96 10.24 -10.91
C ALA A 235 -8.22 11.11 -10.85
N LEU A 236 -8.33 12.00 -9.85
CA LEU A 236 -9.40 13.01 -9.79
C LEU A 236 -9.20 14.11 -10.85
N PHE A 237 -7.94 14.45 -11.14
CA PHE A 237 -7.57 15.54 -12.05
C PHE A 237 -7.20 15.03 -13.45
N LEU A 238 -6.64 13.83 -13.54
CA LEU A 238 -6.17 13.22 -14.79
C LEU A 238 -7.13 12.11 -15.22
N ARG A 239 -7.65 12.22 -16.45
CA ARG A 239 -8.33 11.11 -17.12
C ARG A 239 -7.28 10.20 -17.72
N LEU A 240 -6.94 9.11 -17.02
CA LEU A 240 -5.90 8.17 -17.41
C LEU A 240 -6.15 7.63 -18.83
N GLU A 241 -7.41 7.42 -19.18
CA GLU A 241 -7.82 6.96 -20.50
C GLU A 241 -7.55 7.95 -21.64
N GLU A 242 -7.46 9.25 -21.36
CA GLU A 242 -7.20 10.32 -22.33
C GLU A 242 -5.71 10.67 -22.43
N LEU A 243 -4.90 10.24 -21.46
CA LEU A 243 -3.45 10.45 -21.51
C LEU A 243 -2.85 9.76 -22.75
N ARG A 244 -1.86 10.41 -23.36
CA ARG A 244 -1.05 9.75 -24.39
C ARG A 244 -0.47 8.44 -23.82
N PRO A 245 -0.38 7.36 -24.62
CA PRO A 245 0.09 6.07 -24.13
C PRO A 245 1.42 6.17 -23.36
N ALA A 246 2.40 6.89 -23.89
CA ALA A 246 3.69 7.10 -23.21
C ALA A 246 3.52 7.72 -21.81
N SER A 247 2.77 8.82 -21.67
CA SER A 247 2.53 9.48 -20.38
C SER A 247 1.81 8.57 -19.38
N ARG A 248 0.86 7.78 -19.87
CA ARG A 248 0.14 6.79 -19.05
C ARG A 248 1.09 5.72 -18.53
N HIS A 249 1.91 5.13 -19.39
CA HIS A 249 2.89 4.12 -18.99
C HIS A 249 3.96 4.71 -18.06
N THR A 250 4.42 5.95 -18.29
CA THR A 250 5.31 6.66 -17.37
C THR A 250 4.69 6.80 -15.98
N LEU A 251 3.43 7.23 -15.90
CA LEU A 251 2.72 7.37 -14.62
C LEU A 251 2.58 6.02 -13.91
N MET A 252 2.16 4.97 -14.62
CA MET A 252 1.99 3.63 -14.04
C MET A 252 3.32 3.02 -13.61
N ALA A 253 4.38 3.18 -14.42
CA ALA A 253 5.71 2.70 -14.09
C ALA A 253 6.28 3.44 -12.87
N GLY A 254 6.14 4.77 -12.82
CA GLY A 254 6.53 5.57 -11.66
C GLY A 254 5.77 5.18 -10.40
N PHE A 255 4.46 4.95 -10.51
CA PHE A 255 3.64 4.45 -9.41
C PHE A 255 4.10 3.06 -8.93
N GLY A 256 4.41 2.15 -9.86
CA GLY A 256 4.96 0.82 -9.55
C GLY A 256 6.30 0.87 -8.83
N CYS A 257 7.19 1.78 -9.26
CA CYS A 257 8.48 2.00 -8.60
C CYS A 257 8.31 2.54 -7.18
N LEU A 258 7.44 3.53 -6.98
CA LEU A 258 7.15 4.10 -5.66
C LEU A 258 6.54 3.05 -4.72
N VAL A 259 5.57 2.26 -5.20
CA VAL A 259 5.00 1.16 -4.43
C VAL A 259 6.08 0.14 -4.07
N ALA A 260 6.95 -0.26 -5.00
CA ALA A 260 8.05 -1.18 -4.70
C ALA A 260 9.04 -0.64 -3.65
N PHE A 261 9.33 0.66 -3.70
CA PHE A 261 10.27 1.30 -2.79
C PHE A 261 9.80 1.28 -1.34
N PHE A 262 8.49 1.44 -1.14
CA PHE A 262 7.83 1.47 0.16
C PHE A 262 7.01 0.20 0.44
N GLU A 263 7.30 -0.92 -0.23
CA GLU A 263 6.64 -2.18 0.08
C GLU A 263 7.44 -2.93 1.15
N PHE A 264 6.84 -3.08 2.33
CA PHE A 264 7.30 -3.97 3.40
C PHE A 264 6.45 -5.25 3.50
N LEU A 265 5.75 -5.58 2.41
CA LEU A 265 4.67 -6.55 2.37
C LEU A 265 3.55 -6.13 3.35
N VAL A 266 3.18 -4.85 3.34
CA VAL A 266 2.10 -4.28 4.18
C VAL A 266 0.79 -4.15 3.41
N GLY A 267 0.76 -4.64 2.17
CA GLY A 267 -0.41 -4.63 1.30
C GLY A 267 -0.47 -3.46 0.32
N ALA A 268 0.64 -2.75 0.09
CA ALA A 268 0.67 -1.63 -0.86
C ALA A 268 0.45 -2.10 -2.31
N LEU A 269 1.08 -3.21 -2.70
CA LEU A 269 0.95 -3.84 -4.01
C LEU A 269 -0.49 -4.24 -4.35
N PRO A 270 -1.21 -5.07 -3.54
CA PRO A 270 -2.59 -5.43 -3.86
C PRO A 270 -3.51 -4.20 -3.88
N MET A 271 -3.31 -3.22 -3.00
CA MET A 271 -4.10 -1.99 -3.01
C MET A 271 -3.88 -1.16 -4.28
N ALA A 272 -2.63 -1.02 -4.72
CA ALA A 272 -2.30 -0.29 -5.94
C ALA A 272 -2.91 -0.96 -7.19
N VAL A 273 -2.82 -2.29 -7.30
CA VAL A 273 -3.48 -3.05 -8.38
C VAL A 273 -4.98 -2.85 -8.35
N ALA A 274 -5.61 -2.97 -7.18
CA ALA A 274 -7.04 -2.76 -7.03
C ALA A 274 -7.45 -1.33 -7.40
N ALA A 275 -6.67 -0.33 -6.98
CA ALA A 275 -6.87 1.08 -7.31
C ALA A 275 -6.79 1.37 -8.80
N ILE A 276 -5.81 0.82 -9.52
CA ILE A 276 -5.68 0.99 -10.97
C ILE A 276 -6.93 0.46 -11.69
N ILE A 277 -7.41 -0.73 -11.32
CA ILE A 277 -8.61 -1.34 -11.91
C ILE A 277 -9.87 -0.51 -11.60
N ALA A 278 -10.03 -0.06 -10.35
CA ALA A 278 -11.18 0.75 -9.96
C ALA A 278 -11.20 2.10 -10.66
N VAL A 279 -10.06 2.79 -10.73
CA VAL A 279 -9.94 4.06 -11.45
C VAL A 279 -10.29 3.88 -12.92
N ALA A 280 -9.82 2.81 -13.56
CA ALA A 280 -10.19 2.49 -14.94
C ALA A 280 -11.70 2.28 -15.11
N ALA A 281 -12.34 1.55 -14.19
CA ALA A 281 -13.78 1.34 -14.20
C ALA A 281 -14.56 2.65 -14.02
N ILE A 282 -14.15 3.47 -13.05
CA ILE A 282 -14.75 4.77 -12.74
C ILE A 282 -14.64 5.72 -13.92
N GLN A 283 -13.48 5.74 -14.60
CA GLN A 283 -13.21 6.66 -15.70
C GLN A 283 -13.73 6.20 -17.07
N ALA A 284 -14.02 4.90 -17.26
CA ALA A 284 -14.45 4.32 -18.54
C ALA A 284 -15.69 4.97 -19.20
N GLY A 285 -16.44 5.81 -18.48
CA GLY A 285 -17.69 6.41 -18.98
C GLY A 285 -18.75 5.36 -19.29
N THR A 286 -19.97 5.76 -19.65
CA THR A 286 -21.08 4.83 -19.97
C THR A 286 -21.03 4.30 -21.40
N ARG A 287 -20.18 4.90 -22.26
CA ARG A 287 -20.16 4.64 -23.70
C ARG A 287 -19.12 3.61 -24.15
N LYS A 288 -18.11 3.32 -23.32
CA LYS A 288 -17.02 2.41 -23.71
C LYS A 288 -17.36 0.97 -23.42
N GLY A 289 -17.07 0.10 -24.38
CA GLY A 289 -17.13 -1.35 -24.22
C GLY A 289 -15.97 -1.88 -23.37
N LEU A 290 -16.10 -3.12 -22.85
CA LEU A 290 -15.07 -3.73 -22.01
C LEU A 290 -13.74 -3.85 -22.74
N ARG A 291 -13.80 -4.25 -24.01
CA ARG A 291 -12.62 -4.39 -24.86
C ARG A 291 -11.83 -3.08 -24.97
N GLU A 292 -12.51 -1.93 -25.07
CA GLU A 292 -11.85 -0.63 -25.16
C GLU A 292 -11.16 -0.25 -23.85
N VAL A 293 -11.81 -0.53 -22.72
CA VAL A 293 -11.21 -0.28 -21.40
C VAL A 293 -10.01 -1.20 -21.18
N LEU A 294 -10.15 -2.49 -21.47
CA LEU A 294 -9.07 -3.48 -21.35
C LEU A 294 -7.89 -3.18 -22.27
N ALA A 295 -8.14 -2.65 -23.48
CA ALA A 295 -7.09 -2.33 -24.44
C ALA A 295 -6.05 -1.35 -23.89
N TRP A 296 -6.43 -0.52 -22.92
CA TRP A 296 -5.48 0.38 -22.27
C TRP A 296 -5.18 0.04 -20.81
N LEU A 297 -6.12 -0.56 -20.08
CA LEU A 297 -5.92 -0.99 -18.70
C LEU A 297 -4.85 -2.08 -18.62
N VAL A 298 -4.87 -3.06 -19.54
CA VAL A 298 -3.91 -4.17 -19.50
C VAL A 298 -2.47 -3.68 -19.67
N PRO A 299 -2.12 -2.87 -20.69
CA PRO A 299 -0.77 -2.29 -20.79
C PRO A 299 -0.39 -1.39 -19.60
N ALA A 300 -1.35 -0.63 -19.06
CA ALA A 300 -1.13 0.21 -17.88
C ALA A 300 -0.78 -0.63 -16.64
N LEU A 301 -1.54 -1.69 -16.38
CA LEU A 301 -1.31 -2.61 -15.27
C LEU A 301 -0.01 -3.41 -15.48
N ALA A 302 0.27 -3.84 -16.71
CA ALA A 302 1.52 -4.50 -17.07
C ALA A 302 2.72 -3.58 -16.84
N ALA A 303 2.63 -2.29 -17.20
CA ALA A 303 3.68 -1.30 -16.93
C ALA A 303 3.92 -1.13 -15.43
N PHE A 304 2.86 -1.02 -14.62
CA PHE A 304 2.95 -0.96 -13.16
C PHE A 304 3.63 -2.20 -12.57
N LEU A 305 3.14 -3.40 -12.89
CA LEU A 305 3.64 -4.67 -12.34
C LEU A 305 5.08 -4.94 -12.79
N LEU A 306 5.40 -4.65 -14.05
CA LEU A 306 6.75 -4.81 -14.58
C LEU A 306 7.72 -3.86 -13.87
N ALA A 307 7.37 -2.59 -13.69
CA ALA A 307 8.20 -1.64 -12.97
C ALA A 307 8.43 -2.07 -11.51
N PHE A 308 7.36 -2.48 -10.82
CA PHE A 308 7.44 -3.01 -9.46
C PHE A 308 8.40 -4.21 -9.38
N ALA A 309 8.20 -5.22 -10.23
CA ALA A 309 9.02 -6.43 -10.23
C ALA A 309 10.48 -6.13 -10.61
N LEU A 310 10.70 -5.27 -11.60
CA LEU A 310 12.03 -4.89 -12.07
C LEU A 310 12.81 -4.12 -10.99
N CYS A 311 12.18 -3.26 -10.19
CA CYS A 311 12.81 -2.64 -9.02
C CYS A 311 13.37 -3.69 -8.03
N PHE A 312 12.60 -4.72 -7.69
CA PHE A 312 13.07 -5.82 -6.85
C PHE A 312 14.17 -6.64 -7.51
N LEU A 313 14.04 -6.96 -8.79
CA LEU A 313 15.05 -7.73 -9.52
C LEU A 313 16.38 -6.98 -9.61
N LEU A 314 16.36 -5.67 -9.90
CA LEU A 314 17.56 -4.83 -9.92
C LEU A 314 18.20 -4.75 -8.53
N LYS A 315 17.39 -4.60 -7.48
CA LYS A 315 17.84 -4.61 -6.09
C LYS A 315 18.50 -5.94 -5.70
N LEU A 316 17.89 -7.06 -6.05
CA LEU A 316 18.39 -8.40 -5.74
C LEU A 316 19.64 -8.72 -6.55
N ALA A 317 19.70 -8.35 -7.83
CA ALA A 317 20.89 -8.49 -8.66
C ALA A 317 22.06 -7.70 -8.07
N LEU A 318 21.85 -6.43 -7.72
CA LEU A 318 22.88 -5.60 -7.10
C LEU A 318 23.30 -6.14 -5.73
N ALA A 319 22.37 -6.62 -4.91
CA ALA A 319 22.69 -7.27 -3.65
C ALA A 319 23.48 -8.58 -3.86
N GLY A 320 23.10 -9.42 -4.81
CA GLY A 320 23.81 -10.65 -5.16
C GLY A 320 25.25 -10.37 -5.63
N LEU A 321 25.46 -9.31 -6.41
CA LEU A 321 26.81 -8.88 -6.81
C LEU A 321 27.67 -8.42 -5.62
N LEU A 322 27.06 -7.81 -4.60
CA LEU A 322 27.78 -7.24 -3.46
C LEU A 322 27.97 -8.21 -2.27
N PHE A 323 27.05 -9.16 -2.10
CA PHE A 323 26.94 -10.05 -0.93
C PHE A 323 26.96 -11.55 -1.29
N GLY A 324 26.86 -11.91 -2.57
CA GLY A 324 26.94 -13.29 -3.06
C GLY A 324 25.62 -14.06 -3.12
N ASP A 325 25.73 -15.37 -3.39
CA ASP A 325 24.62 -16.31 -3.58
C ASP A 325 23.59 -16.39 -2.43
N PRO A 326 23.94 -16.22 -1.14
CA PRO A 326 22.98 -16.29 -0.04
C PRO A 326 21.80 -15.31 -0.16
N VAL A 327 21.95 -14.22 -0.92
CA VAL A 327 20.87 -13.25 -1.16
C VAL A 327 19.68 -13.89 -1.85
N TRP A 328 19.92 -14.63 -2.94
CA TRP A 328 18.86 -15.22 -3.76
C TRP A 328 18.16 -16.36 -3.04
N THR A 329 18.92 -17.23 -2.38
CA THR A 329 18.36 -18.35 -1.61
C THR A 329 17.56 -17.87 -0.42
N SER A 330 18.04 -16.85 0.32
CA SER A 330 17.31 -16.24 1.43
C SER A 330 16.00 -15.59 0.97
N PHE A 331 16.03 -14.85 -0.15
CA PHE A 331 14.83 -14.24 -0.72
C PHE A 331 13.81 -15.30 -1.16
N ALA A 332 14.24 -16.33 -1.91
CA ALA A 332 13.37 -17.40 -2.39
C ALA A 332 12.75 -18.21 -1.24
N ALA A 333 13.54 -18.52 -0.21
CA ALA A 333 13.05 -19.20 0.99
C ALA A 333 11.96 -18.39 1.70
N LYS A 334 12.19 -17.09 1.90
CA LYS A 334 11.20 -16.21 2.55
C LYS A 334 9.96 -15.98 1.68
N LEU A 335 10.09 -15.86 0.35
CA LEU A 335 8.94 -15.78 -0.54
C LEU A 335 8.08 -17.05 -0.48
N THR A 336 8.73 -18.22 -0.47
CA THR A 336 8.05 -19.52 -0.31
C THR A 336 7.33 -19.60 1.02
N GLU A 337 8.02 -19.22 2.11
CA GLU A 337 7.45 -19.17 3.45
C GLU A 337 6.17 -18.30 3.46
N ARG A 338 6.22 -17.10 2.89
CA ARG A 338 5.11 -16.12 2.92
C ARG A 338 3.90 -16.49 2.03
N THR A 339 4.11 -17.21 0.92
CA THR A 339 3.03 -17.57 -0.02
C THR A 339 2.25 -18.82 0.40
N GLY A 340 2.94 -19.87 0.86
CA GLY A 340 2.26 -21.11 1.24
C GLY A 340 3.08 -22.12 2.04
N GLY A 341 4.38 -21.88 2.24
CA GLY A 341 5.25 -22.80 2.97
C GLY A 341 5.02 -22.84 4.49
N GLY A 342 4.27 -21.89 5.06
CA GLY A 342 4.08 -21.78 6.52
C GLY A 342 2.96 -22.63 7.13
N GLY A 343 2.20 -23.40 6.33
CA GLY A 343 1.23 -24.38 6.85
C GLY A 343 -0.14 -23.83 7.29
N PHE A 344 -0.38 -22.52 7.26
CA PHE A 344 -1.68 -21.94 7.63
C PHE A 344 -2.79 -22.32 6.63
N GLY A 345 -3.87 -22.93 7.15
CA GLY A 345 -5.08 -23.24 6.39
C GLY A 345 -5.94 -22.01 6.12
N VAL A 346 -6.82 -22.08 5.10
CA VAL A 346 -7.73 -20.96 4.75
C VAL A 346 -8.65 -20.59 5.92
N GLY A 347 -9.15 -21.59 6.66
CA GLY A 347 -9.99 -21.35 7.85
C GLY A 347 -9.26 -20.60 8.96
N GLU A 348 -7.96 -20.86 9.17
CA GLU A 348 -7.17 -20.14 10.17
C GLU A 348 -6.86 -18.71 9.73
N VAL A 349 -6.59 -18.48 8.44
CA VAL A 349 -6.45 -17.13 7.90
C VAL A 349 -7.73 -16.33 8.14
N ALA A 350 -8.91 -16.92 7.89
CA ALA A 350 -10.19 -16.28 8.13
C ALA A 350 -10.42 -15.95 9.62
N ASP A 351 -10.16 -16.89 10.53
CA ASP A 351 -10.29 -16.69 11.98
C ASP A 351 -9.36 -15.57 12.49
N ARG A 352 -8.11 -15.52 12.02
CA ARG A 352 -7.16 -14.47 12.40
C ARG A 352 -7.56 -13.10 11.85
N LEU A 353 -8.03 -13.03 10.61
CA LEU A 353 -8.57 -11.80 10.03
C LEU A 353 -9.82 -11.34 10.79
N GLU A 354 -10.72 -12.26 11.15
CA GLU A 354 -11.90 -11.95 11.96
C GLU A 354 -11.50 -11.32 13.30
N LYS A 355 -10.56 -11.94 14.00
CA LYS A 355 -10.02 -11.43 15.25
C LYS A 355 -9.37 -10.06 15.10
N ALA A 356 -8.77 -9.77 13.95
CA ALA A 356 -8.13 -8.50 13.64
C ALA A 356 -9.09 -7.34 13.26
N LEU A 357 -10.37 -7.61 12.99
CA LEU A 357 -11.31 -6.61 12.46
C LEU A 357 -11.54 -5.38 13.34
N PHE A 358 -11.19 -5.45 14.63
CA PHE A 358 -11.27 -4.29 15.52
C PHE A 358 -10.40 -3.11 15.02
N VAL A 359 -9.40 -3.37 14.17
CA VAL A 359 -8.56 -2.35 13.53
C VAL A 359 -9.34 -1.44 12.57
N ILE A 360 -10.31 -2.01 11.85
CA ILE A 360 -11.17 -1.30 10.89
C ILE A 360 -12.34 -0.65 11.63
N ILE A 361 -12.87 -1.37 12.61
CA ILE A 361 -14.05 -1.00 13.36
C ILE A 361 -13.66 -1.04 14.84
N PRO A 362 -13.18 0.09 15.42
CA PRO A 362 -12.75 0.16 16.81
C PRO A 362 -13.97 0.17 17.74
N LEU A 363 -14.75 -0.91 17.70
CA LEU A 363 -15.90 -1.12 18.57
C LEU A 363 -15.49 -2.22 19.55
N GLU A 364 -15.37 -1.84 20.83
CA GLU A 364 -14.91 -2.72 21.93
C GLU A 364 -15.76 -3.99 22.06
N ASN A 365 -17.03 -3.93 21.66
CA ASN A 365 -17.99 -5.00 21.86
C ASN A 365 -18.09 -5.93 20.63
N ALA A 366 -17.87 -7.23 20.84
CA ALA A 366 -17.90 -8.27 19.80
C ALA A 366 -19.20 -8.29 18.97
N ARG A 367 -20.35 -7.92 19.56
CA ARG A 367 -21.63 -7.79 18.82
C ARG A 367 -21.57 -6.72 17.73
N HIS A 368 -20.84 -5.64 17.97
CA HIS A 368 -20.71 -4.55 17.00
C HIS A 368 -19.74 -4.89 15.86
N ARG A 369 -18.70 -5.69 16.14
CA ARG A 369 -17.82 -6.27 15.12
C ARG A 369 -18.58 -7.21 14.19
N GLN A 370 -19.41 -8.08 14.76
CA GLN A 370 -20.30 -8.97 13.99
C GLN A 370 -21.34 -8.17 13.17
N LEU A 371 -21.89 -7.08 13.72
CA LEU A 371 -22.80 -6.20 12.98
C LEU A 371 -22.11 -5.43 11.85
N ALA A 372 -20.85 -5.03 12.02
CA ALA A 372 -20.10 -4.35 10.99
C ALA A 372 -19.63 -5.32 9.88
N LEU A 373 -19.25 -6.55 10.25
CA LEU A 373 -19.03 -7.65 9.29
C LEU A 373 -20.29 -8.01 8.54
N LEU A 374 -21.41 -8.14 9.25
CA LEU A 374 -22.71 -8.35 8.65
C LEU A 374 -23.06 -7.15 7.75
N GLY A 375 -22.74 -5.92 8.15
CA GLY A 375 -22.92 -4.71 7.35
C GLY A 375 -22.08 -4.72 6.07
N ALA A 376 -20.80 -5.07 6.15
CA ALA A 376 -19.91 -5.22 4.99
C ALA A 376 -20.35 -6.39 4.08
N GLY A 377 -20.73 -7.52 4.68
CA GLY A 377 -21.29 -8.68 3.98
C GLY A 377 -22.63 -8.37 3.31
N VAL A 378 -23.51 -7.61 3.97
CA VAL A 378 -24.79 -7.12 3.43
C VAL A 378 -24.57 -6.03 2.39
N MET A 379 -23.51 -5.22 2.49
CA MET A 379 -23.13 -4.27 1.44
C MET A 379 -22.57 -4.99 0.21
N LEU A 380 -21.74 -6.01 0.39
CA LEU A 380 -21.21 -6.84 -0.70
C LEU A 380 -22.32 -7.67 -1.35
N LEU A 381 -23.15 -8.34 -0.55
CA LEU A 381 -24.32 -9.09 -1.00
C LEU A 381 -25.36 -8.16 -1.62
N GLY A 382 -25.57 -6.97 -1.06
CA GLY A 382 -26.45 -5.93 -1.58
C GLY A 382 -25.93 -5.31 -2.87
N SER A 383 -24.62 -5.18 -3.04
CA SER A 383 -23.99 -4.75 -4.29
C SER A 383 -24.09 -5.83 -5.36
N TYR A 384 -23.86 -7.10 -4.99
CA TYR A 384 -24.07 -8.26 -5.84
C TYR A 384 -25.55 -8.41 -6.25
N LEU A 385 -26.47 -8.25 -5.31
CA LEU A 385 -27.92 -8.24 -5.54
C LEU A 385 -28.34 -7.03 -6.37
N ALA A 386 -27.77 -5.85 -6.16
CA ALA A 386 -28.02 -4.68 -7.01
C ALA A 386 -27.58 -4.94 -8.45
N LEU A 387 -26.47 -5.65 -8.66
CA LEU A 387 -25.97 -6.02 -9.99
C LEU A 387 -26.84 -7.09 -10.68
N THR A 388 -27.38 -8.05 -9.92
CA THR A 388 -28.26 -9.11 -10.46
C THR A 388 -29.70 -8.61 -10.64
N LEU A 389 -30.26 -7.88 -9.66
CA LEU A 389 -31.58 -7.25 -9.73
C LEU A 389 -31.64 -6.07 -10.70
N ALA A 390 -30.51 -5.44 -11.01
CA ALA A 390 -30.45 -4.47 -12.09
C ALA A 390 -30.85 -5.08 -13.45
N GLY A 391 -30.79 -6.42 -13.62
CA GLY A 391 -31.57 -7.20 -14.60
C GLY A 391 -31.59 -6.70 -16.04
N ARG A 392 -30.67 -5.79 -16.39
CA ARG A 392 -30.68 -5.04 -17.65
C ARG A 392 -29.43 -5.46 -18.42
N PRO A 393 -29.58 -5.87 -19.69
CA PRO A 393 -28.45 -5.97 -20.60
C PRO A 393 -27.78 -4.58 -20.65
N GLY A 394 -26.64 -4.43 -19.94
CA GLY A 394 -26.06 -3.11 -19.66
C GLY A 394 -25.40 -2.92 -18.30
N SER A 395 -25.45 -3.90 -17.38
CA SER A 395 -24.65 -3.90 -16.12
C SER A 395 -23.13 -3.76 -16.36
N GLY A 396 -22.69 -3.86 -17.62
CA GLY A 396 -21.63 -3.03 -18.16
C GLY A 396 -20.21 -3.46 -17.79
N PRO A 397 -19.23 -3.07 -18.61
CA PRO A 397 -17.80 -3.28 -18.33
C PRO A 397 -17.35 -2.73 -16.97
N ARG A 398 -17.98 -1.63 -16.53
CA ARG A 398 -17.65 -0.94 -15.28
C ARG A 398 -17.87 -1.82 -14.05
N ALA A 399 -19.03 -2.45 -13.93
CA ALA A 399 -19.30 -3.28 -12.75
C ALA A 399 -18.38 -4.49 -12.69
N GLN A 400 -18.10 -5.10 -13.84
CA GLN A 400 -17.17 -6.23 -13.94
C GLN A 400 -15.76 -5.83 -13.48
N LEU A 401 -15.27 -4.66 -13.87
CA LEU A 401 -13.97 -4.16 -13.44
C LEU A 401 -13.97 -3.76 -11.95
N LEU A 402 -15.04 -3.14 -11.43
CA LEU A 402 -15.15 -2.85 -10.00
C LEU A 402 -15.14 -4.14 -9.16
N LEU A 403 -15.88 -5.17 -9.59
CA LEU A 403 -15.80 -6.50 -8.96
C LEU A 403 -14.40 -7.10 -9.06
N ALA A 404 -13.74 -7.00 -10.22
CA ALA A 404 -12.37 -7.46 -10.37
C ALA A 404 -11.40 -6.72 -9.44
N SER A 405 -11.63 -5.42 -9.18
CA SER A 405 -10.88 -4.63 -8.21
C SER A 405 -11.07 -5.14 -6.78
N ALA A 406 -12.31 -5.41 -6.36
CA ALA A 406 -12.60 -5.98 -5.05
C ALA A 406 -11.97 -7.37 -4.87
N LEU A 407 -11.96 -8.21 -5.91
CA LEU A 407 -11.36 -9.55 -5.85
C LEU A 407 -9.84 -9.55 -5.65
N VAL A 408 -9.13 -8.44 -5.85
CA VAL A 408 -7.67 -8.37 -5.68
C VAL A 408 -7.26 -8.70 -4.24
N VAL A 409 -7.98 -8.19 -3.23
CA VAL A 409 -7.62 -8.37 -1.81
C VAL A 409 -7.83 -9.83 -1.36
N PRO A 410 -8.99 -10.49 -1.61
CA PRO A 410 -9.14 -11.92 -1.34
C PRO A 410 -8.15 -12.80 -2.08
N VAL A 411 -7.87 -12.52 -3.36
CA VAL A 411 -6.85 -13.26 -4.13
C VAL A 411 -5.48 -13.10 -3.48
N TRP A 412 -5.12 -11.90 -3.01
CA TRP A 412 -3.88 -11.69 -2.27
C TRP A 412 -3.82 -12.53 -0.99
N TYR A 413 -4.89 -12.58 -0.20
CA TYR A 413 -4.93 -13.42 1.00
C TYR A 413 -4.73 -14.91 0.69
N LEU A 414 -5.24 -15.39 -0.44
CA LEU A 414 -5.06 -16.78 -0.89
C LEU A 414 -3.65 -17.06 -1.43
N LEU A 415 -3.02 -16.08 -2.09
CA LEU A 415 -1.65 -16.21 -2.61
C LEU A 415 -0.59 -16.04 -1.52
N PHE A 416 -0.87 -15.22 -0.51
CA PHE A 416 0.02 -14.87 0.59
C PHE A 416 -0.57 -15.31 1.93
N ARG A 417 -1.02 -16.58 2.02
CA ARG A 417 -1.76 -17.10 3.18
C ARG A 417 -0.98 -16.99 4.48
N ASN A 418 0.26 -17.49 4.49
CA ASN A 418 1.09 -17.45 5.69
C ASN A 418 1.36 -16.00 6.11
N HIS A 419 1.73 -15.15 5.16
CA HIS A 419 1.92 -13.74 5.43
C HIS A 419 0.64 -13.09 6.00
N THR A 420 -0.52 -13.36 5.40
CA THR A 420 -1.81 -12.83 5.86
C THR A 420 -2.15 -13.30 7.28
N ALA A 421 -1.91 -14.57 7.61
CA ALA A 421 -2.13 -15.11 8.95
C ALA A 421 -1.20 -14.48 9.99
N LEU A 422 0.10 -14.38 9.69
CA LEU A 422 1.11 -13.81 10.60
C LEU A 422 0.85 -12.32 10.86
N HIS A 423 0.31 -11.62 9.86
CA HIS A 423 0.19 -10.17 9.84
C HIS A 423 -1.27 -9.70 9.77
N ALA A 424 -2.20 -10.54 10.24
CA ALA A 424 -3.64 -10.29 10.18
C ALA A 424 -4.05 -8.91 10.70
N PRO A 425 -3.49 -8.36 11.81
CA PRO A 425 -3.85 -7.04 12.32
C PRO A 425 -3.78 -5.91 11.29
N TRP A 426 -2.74 -5.84 10.47
CA TRP A 426 -2.69 -4.81 9.42
C TRP A 426 -3.16 -5.30 8.06
N MET A 427 -3.17 -6.61 7.80
CA MET A 427 -3.69 -7.15 6.55
C MET A 427 -5.20 -7.00 6.44
N VAL A 428 -5.95 -7.04 7.55
CA VAL A 428 -7.40 -6.84 7.56
C VAL A 428 -7.78 -5.47 7.00
N ARG A 429 -6.98 -4.42 7.22
CA ARG A 429 -7.27 -3.04 6.79
C ARG A 429 -7.52 -2.91 5.28
N LEU A 430 -6.98 -3.83 4.48
CA LEU A 430 -7.18 -3.86 3.03
C LEU A 430 -8.66 -4.07 2.66
N LEU A 431 -9.48 -4.67 3.54
CA LEU A 431 -10.93 -4.82 3.36
C LEU A 431 -11.69 -3.49 3.32
N ALA A 432 -11.09 -2.38 3.80
CA ALA A 432 -11.67 -1.06 3.60
C ALA A 432 -11.80 -0.72 2.10
N TRP A 433 -10.96 -1.32 1.25
CA TRP A 433 -11.09 -1.22 -0.20
C TRP A 433 -12.39 -1.86 -0.70
N ASP A 434 -12.73 -3.06 -0.22
CA ASP A 434 -13.95 -3.76 -0.60
C ASP A 434 -15.21 -2.97 -0.21
N MET A 435 -15.17 -2.36 0.98
CA MET A 435 -16.22 -1.42 1.44
C MET A 435 -16.33 -0.21 0.50
N ALA A 436 -15.19 0.33 0.05
CA ALA A 436 -15.16 1.47 -0.85
C ALA A 436 -15.74 1.10 -2.24
N ILE A 437 -15.39 -0.06 -2.77
CA ILE A 437 -15.92 -0.55 -4.05
C ILE A 437 -17.43 -0.82 -3.95
N ALA A 438 -17.92 -1.39 -2.85
CA ALA A 438 -19.35 -1.58 -2.62
C ALA A 438 -20.11 -0.23 -2.64
N LEU A 439 -19.58 0.80 -1.97
CA LEU A 439 -20.13 2.16 -2.03
C LEU A 439 -20.13 2.72 -3.46
N VAL A 440 -19.04 2.58 -4.20
CA VAL A 440 -18.93 3.04 -5.59
C VAL A 440 -19.96 2.34 -6.49
N LEU A 441 -20.11 1.02 -6.36
CA LEU A 441 -21.12 0.24 -7.10
C LEU A 441 -22.54 0.75 -6.79
N ALA A 442 -22.85 0.98 -5.50
CA ALA A 442 -24.14 1.52 -5.09
C ALA A 442 -24.40 2.92 -5.68
N LEU A 443 -23.40 3.81 -5.69
CA LEU A 443 -23.50 5.14 -6.30
C LEU A 443 -23.84 5.07 -7.80
N PHE A 444 -23.19 4.17 -8.54
CA PHE A 444 -23.50 3.97 -9.96
C PHE A 444 -24.88 3.37 -10.17
N ALA A 445 -25.29 2.38 -9.36
CA ALA A 445 -26.62 1.79 -9.45
C ALA A 445 -27.73 2.83 -9.19
N LEU A 446 -27.57 3.67 -8.17
CA LEU A 446 -28.51 4.75 -7.84
C LEU A 446 -28.62 5.78 -8.98
N ARG A 447 -27.48 6.17 -9.57
CA ARG A 447 -27.45 7.03 -10.77
C ARG A 447 -28.27 6.42 -11.90
N ASP A 448 -28.05 5.15 -12.22
CA ASP A 448 -28.70 4.48 -13.36
C ASP A 448 -30.22 4.34 -13.14
N VAL A 449 -30.65 4.06 -11.90
CA VAL A 449 -32.07 4.07 -11.52
C VAL A 449 -32.68 5.46 -11.68
N ALA A 450 -31.98 6.51 -11.22
CA ALA A 450 -32.46 7.89 -11.32
C ALA A 450 -32.61 8.32 -12.80
N LEU A 451 -31.62 8.04 -13.64
CA LEU A 451 -31.67 8.34 -15.08
C LEU A 451 -32.80 7.58 -15.79
N ALA A 452 -33.01 6.31 -15.45
CA ALA A 452 -34.10 5.53 -16.02
C ALA A 452 -35.49 6.08 -15.63
N ARG A 453 -35.65 6.57 -14.40
CA ARG A 453 -36.90 7.21 -13.96
C ARG A 453 -37.13 8.54 -14.67
N LEU A 454 -36.08 9.34 -14.87
CA LEU A 454 -36.17 10.60 -15.62
C LEU A 454 -36.56 10.37 -17.09
N ASN A 455 -35.99 9.34 -17.74
CA ASN A 455 -36.31 9.01 -19.12
C ASN A 455 -37.75 8.50 -19.29
N ARG A 456 -38.29 7.74 -18.34
CA ARG A 456 -39.70 7.31 -18.36
C ARG A 456 -40.70 8.46 -18.21
N ARG A 457 -40.30 9.56 -17.56
CA ARG A 457 -41.14 10.75 -17.36
C ARG A 457 -41.12 11.71 -18.54
N ARG A 458 -40.20 11.55 -19.51
CA ARG A 458 -40.23 12.36 -20.73
C ARG A 458 -41.40 11.91 -21.60
N PRO A 459 -42.40 12.78 -21.87
CA PRO A 459 -43.55 12.39 -22.67
C PRO A 459 -43.12 12.04 -24.09
N ALA A 460 -43.80 11.05 -24.69
CA ALA A 460 -43.47 10.48 -26.00
C ALA A 460 -43.49 11.49 -27.16
N TRP A 461 -44.09 12.67 -26.97
CA TRP A 461 -44.21 13.73 -27.98
C TRP A 461 -43.05 14.75 -28.00
N ALA A 462 -42.08 14.63 -27.09
CA ALA A 462 -40.92 15.53 -27.01
C ALA A 462 -39.67 15.01 -27.74
N GLY A 463 -39.83 14.06 -28.68
CA GLY A 463 -38.76 13.37 -29.40
C GLY A 463 -38.67 13.77 -30.86
#